data_AF-A0A920J0F6-F1
#
_entry.id   AF-A0A920J0F6-F1
#
_cell.length_a   1.000
_cell.length_b   1.000
_cell.length_c   1.000
_cell.angle_alpha   90.00
_cell.angle_beta   90.00
_cell.angle_gamma   90.00
#
_symmetry.space_group_name_H-M   'P 1'
#
loop_
_entity.id
_entity.type
_entity.pdbx_description
1 polymer ?
#
loop_
_entity_poly.entity_id
_entity_poly.type
_entity_poly.pdbx_seq_one_letter_code
_entity_poly.pdbx_strand_id
1 'polypeptide(L)'
;MPVLEKGIQDYKNNITRFAVVSNSKSKRSEMIKRLLHLNSKNQMKGGLLFKALECFAKKNINLVKIESRPKRGLDWELYFYNRF
;
A
#
# COMPACT_ATOMS: atom_id res chain seq x y z
N MET A 1 -37.50 0.29 3.93
CA MET A 1 -37.45 1.77 3.96
C MET A 1 -37.42 2.30 2.52
N PRO A 2 -38.18 3.35 2.20
CA PRO A 2 -38.10 4.00 0.88
C PRO A 2 -36.81 4.83 0.75
N VAL A 3 -36.20 4.85 -0.44
CA VAL A 3 -35.09 5.75 -0.77
C VAL A 3 -35.68 7.06 -1.28
N LEU A 4 -35.37 8.17 -0.60
CA LEU A 4 -35.89 9.51 -0.95
C LEU A 4 -35.22 10.08 -2.20
N GLU A 5 -33.89 9.96 -2.29
CA GLU A 5 -33.11 10.42 -3.44
C GLU A 5 -31.83 9.58 -3.56
N LYS A 6 -31.43 9.25 -4.80
CA LYS A 6 -30.23 8.45 -5.08
C LYS A 6 -29.13 9.35 -5.62
N GLY A 7 -27.87 8.99 -5.34
CA GLY A 7 -26.74 9.65 -5.99
C GLY A 7 -26.38 11.02 -5.41
N ILE A 8 -26.74 11.28 -4.15
CA ILE A 8 -26.55 12.58 -3.46
C ILE A 8 -25.11 12.84 -3.01
N GLN A 9 -24.15 12.01 -3.39
CA GLN A 9 -22.74 12.22 -3.05
C GLN A 9 -22.14 13.42 -3.81
N ASP A 10 -21.30 14.20 -3.11
CA ASP A 10 -20.59 15.34 -3.72
C ASP A 10 -19.63 14.90 -4.85
N TYR A 11 -18.98 13.74 -4.66
CA TYR A 11 -17.99 13.21 -5.58
C TYR A 11 -18.47 11.91 -6.22
N LYS A 12 -18.77 11.96 -7.52
CA LYS A 12 -19.22 10.79 -8.31
C LYS A 12 -18.18 9.67 -8.36
N ASN A 13 -16.90 9.98 -8.23
CA ASN A 13 -15.80 9.02 -8.32
C ASN A 13 -15.25 8.58 -6.95
N ASN A 14 -16.09 8.58 -5.91
CA ASN A 14 -15.69 8.07 -4.60
C ASN A 14 -15.67 6.54 -4.61
N ILE A 15 -14.47 5.96 -4.67
CA ILE A 15 -14.26 4.51 -4.79
C ILE A 15 -13.47 4.01 -3.58
N THR A 16 -14.07 3.09 -2.82
CA THR A 16 -13.40 2.40 -1.73
C THR A 16 -12.79 1.10 -2.21
N ARG A 17 -11.48 0.93 -2.00
CA ARG A 17 -10.76 -0.31 -2.36
C ARG A 17 -10.65 -1.24 -1.15
N PHE A 18 -11.21 -2.43 -1.27
CA PHE A 18 -11.10 -3.50 -0.27
C PHE A 18 -10.02 -4.52 -0.65
N ALA A 19 -9.46 -5.20 0.35
CA ALA A 19 -8.59 -6.36 0.18
C ALA A 19 -9.28 -7.59 0.78
N VAL A 20 -9.24 -8.72 0.07
CA VAL A 20 -9.69 -10.02 0.58
C VAL A 20 -8.48 -10.74 1.15
N VAL A 21 -8.58 -11.22 2.38
CA VAL A 21 -7.49 -11.90 3.11
C VAL A 21 -7.92 -13.31 3.49
N SER A 22 -6.99 -14.26 3.40
CA SER A 22 -7.19 -15.67 3.78
C SER A 22 -5.91 -16.23 4.38
N ASN A 23 -6.05 -17.21 5.29
CA ASN A 23 -4.93 -17.97 5.83
C ASN A 23 -4.46 -19.08 4.87
N SER A 24 -5.28 -19.47 3.89
CA SER A 24 -4.91 -20.47 2.88
C SER A 24 -4.10 -19.85 1.74
N LYS A 25 -3.11 -20.59 1.23
CA LYS A 25 -2.37 -20.18 0.02
C LYS A 25 -3.30 -20.28 -1.19
N SER A 26 -3.51 -19.17 -1.91
CA SER A 26 -4.25 -19.17 -3.18
C SER A 26 -3.34 -19.52 -4.35
N LYS A 27 -3.93 -20.07 -5.43
CA LYS A 27 -3.20 -20.30 -6.69
C LYS A 27 -2.73 -18.97 -7.27
N ARG A 28 -1.54 -19.00 -7.87
CA ARG A 28 -0.88 -17.84 -8.49
C ARG A 28 -1.69 -17.39 -9.71
N SER A 29 -2.30 -16.21 -9.64
CA SER A 29 -2.87 -15.51 -10.81
C SER A 29 -1.77 -14.81 -11.59
N GLU A 30 -1.95 -14.61 -12.90
CA GLU A 30 -1.04 -13.85 -13.75
C GLU A 30 -1.00 -12.36 -13.39
N MET A 31 -2.08 -11.82 -12.80
CA MET A 31 -2.18 -10.41 -12.39
C MET A 31 -2.05 -10.23 -10.87
N ILE A 32 -0.90 -10.62 -10.31
CA ILE A 32 -0.64 -10.43 -8.87
C ILE A 32 -0.13 -9.03 -8.60
N LYS A 33 -0.93 -8.24 -7.87
CA LYS A 33 -0.44 -7.05 -7.16
C LYS A 33 0.23 -7.50 -5.87
N ARG A 34 1.53 -7.24 -5.72
CA ARG A 34 2.30 -7.66 -4.53
C ARG A 34 2.33 -6.53 -3.50
N LEU A 35 2.10 -6.88 -2.24
CA LEU A 35 2.35 -6.00 -1.10
C LEU A 35 3.71 -6.36 -0.50
N LEU A 36 4.65 -5.41 -0.53
CA LEU A 36 5.94 -5.57 0.14
C LEU A 36 5.96 -4.72 1.41
N HIS A 37 6.39 -5.34 2.51
CA HIS A 37 6.69 -4.67 3.77
C HIS A 37 8.20 -4.50 3.88
N LEU A 38 8.65 -3.25 4.03
CA LEU A 38 10.05 -2.92 4.27
C LEU A 38 10.22 -2.40 5.68
N ASN A 39 11.15 -2.99 6.44
CA ASN A 39 11.55 -2.52 7.77
C ASN A 39 12.93 -1.87 7.67
N SER A 40 13.04 -0.59 7.98
CA SER A 40 14.34 0.03 8.22
C SER A 40 14.74 -0.20 9.67
N LYS A 41 15.48 -1.28 9.96
CA LYS A 41 16.11 -1.40 11.26
C LYS A 41 17.10 -0.23 11.42
N ASN A 42 16.94 0.55 12.48
CA ASN A 42 18.00 1.35 13.09
C ASN A 42 18.52 2.65 12.44
N GLN A 43 17.77 3.41 11.60
CA GLN A 43 18.07 4.84 11.39
C GLN A 43 17.06 5.53 10.46
N MET A 44 16.22 6.42 10.99
CA MET A 44 15.56 7.48 10.20
C MET A 44 16.61 8.50 9.74
N LYS A 45 17.40 8.14 8.73
CA LYS A 45 18.27 9.06 8.00
C LYS A 45 17.54 9.61 6.78
N GLY A 46 17.86 10.84 6.38
CA GLY A 46 17.37 11.43 5.14
C GLY A 46 17.58 10.48 3.94
N GLY A 47 16.60 10.43 3.03
CA GLY A 47 16.68 9.61 1.82
C GLY A 47 16.26 8.14 1.97
N LEU A 48 15.71 7.73 3.12
CA LEU A 48 15.27 6.34 3.34
C LEU A 48 14.17 5.89 2.34
N LEU A 49 13.15 6.72 2.12
CA LEU A 49 12.10 6.43 1.13
C LEU A 49 12.71 6.33 -0.28
N PHE A 50 13.59 7.26 -0.65
CA PHE A 50 14.27 7.22 -1.95
C PHE A 50 15.00 5.89 -2.16
N LYS A 51 15.83 5.46 -1.18
CA LYS A 51 16.54 4.17 -1.25
C LYS A 51 15.58 2.98 -1.37
N ALA A 52 14.44 3.02 -0.67
CA ALA A 52 13.42 1.98 -0.77
C ALA A 52 12.75 1.91 -2.15
N LEU A 53 12.55 3.06 -2.81
CA LEU A 53 11.93 3.15 -4.13
C LEU A 53 12.92 2.93 -5.28
N GLU A 54 14.21 3.21 -5.06
CA GLU A 54 15.25 3.14 -6.09
C GLU A 54 15.33 1.76 -6.76
N CYS A 55 15.14 0.67 -6.00
CA CYS A 55 15.20 -0.69 -6.55
C CYS A 55 14.06 -0.99 -7.54
N PHE A 56 12.88 -0.38 -7.36
CA PHE A 56 11.76 -0.51 -8.28
C PHE A 56 12.02 0.30 -9.55
N ALA A 57 12.47 1.54 -9.39
CA ALA A 57 12.83 2.42 -10.51
C ALA A 57 13.93 1.81 -11.40
N LYS A 58 15.03 1.31 -10.80
CA LYS A 58 16.14 0.64 -11.51
C LYS A 58 15.69 -0.61 -12.29
N LYS A 59 14.59 -1.24 -11.87
CA LYS A 59 14.02 -2.43 -12.53
C LYS A 59 12.82 -2.12 -13.43
N ASN A 60 12.50 -0.84 -13.63
CA ASN A 60 11.31 -0.39 -14.36
C ASN A 60 10.01 -1.05 -13.86
N ILE A 61 9.88 -1.23 -12.53
CA ILE A 61 8.68 -1.78 -11.89
C ILE A 61 7.77 -0.63 -11.46
N ASN A 62 6.56 -0.60 -12.01
CA ASN A 62 5.57 0.42 -11.67
C ASN A 62 4.98 0.20 -10.26
N LEU A 63 4.96 1.25 -9.44
CA LEU A 63 4.30 1.24 -8.13
C LEU A 63 2.94 1.92 -8.25
N VAL A 64 1.86 1.22 -7.91
CA VAL A 64 0.49 1.75 -7.93
C VAL A 64 0.04 2.33 -6.59
N LYS A 65 0.80 2.09 -5.52
CA LYS A 65 0.54 2.64 -4.17
C LYS A 65 1.78 2.57 -3.29
N ILE A 66 2.03 3.62 -2.53
CA ILE A 66 3.05 3.71 -1.48
C ILE A 66 2.40 4.34 -0.26
N GLU A 67 2.50 3.69 0.90
CA GLU A 67 2.09 4.29 2.18
C GLU A 67 3.15 4.05 3.25
N SER A 68 3.51 5.09 4.00
CA SER A 68 4.33 4.98 5.20
C SER A 68 3.45 4.84 6.46
N ARG A 69 3.80 3.94 7.38
CA ARG A 69 3.18 3.85 8.71
C ARG A 69 4.26 3.80 9.80
N PRO A 70 4.08 4.49 10.94
CA PRO A 70 4.97 4.33 12.08
C PRO A 70 4.84 2.92 12.65
N LYS A 71 5.98 2.33 13.03
CA LYS A 71 5.97 1.04 13.70
C LYS A 71 5.53 1.21 15.15
N ARG A 72 4.51 0.45 15.55
CA ARG A 72 4.07 0.40 16.96
C ARG A 72 5.14 -0.30 17.81
N GLY A 73 5.55 0.34 18.90
CA GLY A 73 6.43 -0.24 19.93
C GLY A 73 7.94 -0.08 19.70
N LEU A 74 8.36 0.59 18.62
CA LEU A 74 9.76 0.93 18.36
C LEU A 74 9.82 2.38 17.86
N ASP A 75 10.53 3.23 18.61
CA ASP A 75 10.74 4.61 18.20
C ASP A 75 11.54 4.65 16.89
N TRP A 76 11.16 5.57 16.00
CA TRP A 76 11.90 5.88 14.75
C TRP A 76 12.01 4.75 13.72
N GLU A 77 11.11 3.75 13.74
CA GLU A 77 10.99 2.76 12.66
C GLU A 77 9.74 3.00 11.80
N LEU A 78 9.92 2.92 10.48
CA LEU A 78 8.87 3.10 9.47
C LEU A 78 8.62 1.82 8.68
N TYR A 79 7.36 1.57 8.39
CA TYR A 79 6.90 0.58 7.42
C TYR A 79 6.52 1.25 6.11
N PHE A 80 6.97 0.69 4.99
CA PHE A 80 6.44 1.03 3.67
C PHE A 80 5.57 -0.10 3.16
N TYR A 81 4.33 0.23 2.77
CA TYR A 81 3.41 -0.65 2.06
C TYR A 81 3.47 -0.28 0.58
N ASN A 82 4.21 -1.07 -0.18
CA ASN A 82 4.33 -0.86 -1.63
C ASN A 82 3.43 -1.86 -2.35
N ARG A 83 2.59 -1.36 -3.27
CA ARG A 83 1.86 -2.19 -4.22
C ARG A 83 2.41 -1.95 -5.62
N PHE A 84 2.84 -3.03 -6.27
CA PHE A 84 3.20 -3.09 -7.68
C PHE A 84 2.45 -4.23 -8.34
#